data_AF-B8IHP6-F1
#
_entry.id   AF-B8IHP6-F1
#
_cell.length_a   1.000
_cell.length_b   1.000
_cell.length_c   1.000
_cell.angle_alpha   90.00
_cell.angle_beta   90.00
_cell.angle_gamma   90.00
#
_symmetry.space_group_name_H-M   'P 1'
#
loop_
_entity.id
_entity.type
_entity.pdbx_description
1 polymer ?
#
loop_
_entity_poly.entity_id
_entity_poly.type
_entity_poly.pdbx_seq_one_letter_code
_entity_poly.pdbx_strand_id
1 'polypeptide(L)'
;MPAPSSASQGGPMTTETQAGPAFRRFDGADIWLGLTREEQARIGAVAIELVASWRLRQRVYEDQLSDILGRAAEAAETLLTRMLTMEVSEALPDGALEAEDGVTPRVPLLLGGICRDCGCTQEDACPGGCGWAGEDQCSTCARENAPAAGRIEL
;
A
#
# COMPACT_ATOMS: atom_id res chain seq x y z
N MET A 1 -26.67 -55.44 32.47
CA MET A 1 -26.97 -55.35 31.03
C MET A 1 -26.18 -54.18 30.44
N PRO A 2 -25.69 -54.28 29.19
CA PRO A 2 -24.69 -53.40 28.59
C PRO A 2 -25.26 -52.05 28.09
N ALA A 3 -24.36 -51.11 27.78
CA ALA A 3 -24.59 -49.74 27.27
C ALA A 3 -25.29 -49.71 25.88
N PRO A 4 -25.75 -48.53 25.36
CA PRO A 4 -24.87 -47.51 24.71
C PRO A 4 -25.24 -46.06 25.10
N SER A 5 -24.31 -45.09 25.15
CA SER A 5 -23.53 -44.42 24.08
C SER A 5 -24.24 -43.19 23.46
N SER A 6 -23.60 -42.04 23.70
CA SER A 6 -23.35 -40.91 22.77
C SER A 6 -24.53 -40.15 22.14
N ALA A 7 -24.52 -38.82 22.30
CA ALA A 7 -24.09 -37.90 21.24
C ALA A 7 -24.44 -36.44 21.61
N SER A 8 -23.40 -35.65 21.84
CA SER A 8 -23.45 -34.19 21.71
C SER A 8 -23.67 -33.82 20.25
N GLN A 9 -24.59 -32.90 19.95
CA GLN A 9 -24.62 -32.22 18.67
C GLN A 9 -24.52 -30.72 18.93
N GLY A 10 -23.35 -30.18 18.61
CA GLY A 10 -23.10 -28.75 18.51
C GLY A 10 -23.84 -28.18 17.30
N GLY A 11 -24.54 -27.08 17.52
CA GLY A 11 -25.07 -26.23 16.46
C GLY A 11 -23.93 -25.45 15.78
N PRO A 12 -24.07 -25.10 14.49
CA PRO A 12 -22.99 -24.58 13.68
C PRO A 12 -22.59 -23.15 14.09
N MET A 13 -21.30 -22.96 14.36
CA MET A 13 -20.64 -21.66 14.25
C MET A 13 -20.55 -21.30 12.77
N THR A 14 -21.48 -20.50 12.27
CA THR A 14 -21.21 -19.68 11.09
C THR A 14 -20.56 -18.38 11.57
N THR A 15 -19.25 -18.45 11.82
CA THR A 15 -18.41 -17.26 11.82
C THR A 15 -18.31 -16.78 10.39
N GLU A 16 -19.20 -15.84 10.05
CA GLU A 16 -19.05 -14.96 8.91
C GLU A 16 -17.79 -14.12 9.17
N THR A 17 -16.63 -14.65 8.78
CA THR A 17 -15.39 -13.87 8.75
C THR A 17 -15.63 -12.79 7.71
N GLN A 18 -16.01 -11.58 8.16
CA GLN A 18 -15.85 -10.38 7.36
C GLN A 18 -14.38 -10.34 6.95
N ALA A 19 -14.10 -10.73 5.72
CA ALA A 19 -12.77 -10.67 5.16
C ALA A 19 -12.42 -9.18 5.12
N GLY A 20 -11.51 -8.76 6.00
CA GLY A 20 -10.89 -7.45 5.91
C GLY A 20 -10.19 -7.30 4.55
N PRO A 21 -9.76 -6.07 4.20
CA PRO A 21 -9.05 -5.85 2.95
C PRO A 21 -7.86 -6.81 2.83
N ALA A 22 -7.62 -7.37 1.64
CA ALA A 22 -6.53 -8.33 1.39
C ALA A 22 -5.16 -7.83 1.87
N PHE A 23 -4.95 -6.52 1.92
CA PHE A 23 -3.75 -5.89 2.46
C PHE A 23 -4.11 -4.94 3.60
N ARG A 24 -3.40 -5.08 4.72
CA ARG A 24 -3.44 -4.11 5.82
C ARG A 24 -2.92 -2.76 5.34
N ARG A 25 -3.57 -1.68 5.79
CA ARG A 25 -3.30 -0.33 5.30
C ARG A 25 -2.52 0.50 6.31
N PHE A 26 -1.55 1.24 5.80
CA PHE A 26 -0.83 2.27 6.53
C PHE A 26 -1.50 3.62 6.28
N ASP A 27 -2.14 4.16 7.32
CA ASP A 27 -2.74 5.50 7.27
C ASP A 27 -1.71 6.54 7.72
N GLY A 28 -1.02 7.14 6.75
CA GLY A 28 -0.04 8.17 7.04
C GLY A 28 -0.63 9.44 7.66
N ALA A 29 -1.92 9.72 7.46
CA ALA A 29 -2.57 10.89 8.06
C ALA A 29 -2.84 10.68 9.55
N ASP A 30 -3.30 9.48 9.93
CA ASP A 30 -3.46 9.10 11.34
C ASP A 30 -2.12 9.14 12.08
N ILE A 31 -1.09 8.54 11.49
CA ILE A 31 0.28 8.59 12.00
C ILE A 31 0.75 10.04 12.18
N TRP A 32 0.56 10.88 11.16
CA TRP A 32 0.94 12.30 11.20
C TRP A 32 0.30 13.03 12.39
N LEU A 33 -0.98 12.78 12.67
CA LEU A 33 -1.69 13.38 13.80
C LEU A 33 -1.14 12.94 15.16
N GLY A 34 -0.53 11.77 15.24
CA GLY A 34 0.13 11.26 16.45
C GLY A 34 1.52 11.86 16.71
N LEU A 35 2.15 12.47 15.71
CA LEU A 35 3.48 13.06 15.84
C LEU A 35 3.47 14.34 16.67
N THR A 36 4.58 14.61 17.34
CA THR A 36 4.82 15.91 17.99
C THR A 36 4.93 17.03 16.93
N ARG A 37 4.71 18.27 17.37
CA ARG A 37 4.87 19.44 16.49
C ARG A 37 6.29 19.58 15.94
N GLU A 38 7.29 19.14 16.71
CA GLU A 38 8.68 19.20 16.29
C GLU A 38 8.97 18.18 15.18
N GLU A 39 8.53 16.93 15.34
CA GLU A 39 8.64 15.89 14.31
C GLU A 39 7.90 16.29 13.02
N GLN A 40 6.66 16.78 13.14
CA GLN A 40 5.91 17.31 12.01
C GLN A 40 6.66 18.44 11.31
N ALA A 41 7.29 19.35 12.06
CA ALA A 41 8.04 20.46 11.49
C ALA A 41 9.31 19.97 10.75
N ARG A 42 10.06 19.02 11.30
CA ARG A 42 11.25 18.46 10.64
C ARG A 42 10.89 17.71 9.36
N ILE A 43 9.93 16.80 9.43
CA ILE A 43 9.47 16.04 8.25
C ILE A 43 8.89 16.99 7.21
N GLY A 44 8.04 17.94 7.63
CA GLY A 44 7.40 18.91 6.74
C GLY A 44 8.42 19.82 6.03
N ALA A 45 9.44 20.30 6.74
CA ALA A 45 10.50 21.12 6.15
C ALA A 45 11.25 20.36 5.03
N VAL A 46 11.69 19.13 5.32
CA VAL A 46 12.41 18.32 4.32
C VAL A 46 11.50 17.96 3.14
N ALA A 47 10.24 17.62 3.38
CA ALA A 47 9.27 17.30 2.33
C ALA A 47 9.02 18.50 1.40
N ILE A 48 8.90 19.72 1.94
CA ILE A 48 8.74 20.93 1.14
C ILE A 48 9.97 21.19 0.27
N GLU A 49 11.18 21.06 0.82
CA GLU A 49 12.42 21.23 0.04
C GLU A 49 12.56 20.15 -1.04
N LEU A 50 12.16 18.91 -0.77
CA LEU A 50 12.18 17.82 -1.75
C LEU A 50 11.27 18.16 -2.94
N VAL A 51 10.03 18.57 -2.68
CA VAL A 51 9.11 19.02 -3.74
C VAL A 51 9.67 20.23 -4.50
N ALA A 52 10.30 21.18 -3.81
CA ALA A 52 10.96 22.32 -4.45
C ALA A 52 12.08 21.88 -5.39
N SER A 53 12.88 20.87 -5.03
CA SER A 53 13.93 20.31 -5.90
C SER A 53 13.35 19.66 -7.16
N TRP A 54 12.24 18.93 -7.05
CA TRP A 54 11.54 18.38 -8.21
C TRP A 54 11.01 19.46 -9.14
N ARG A 55 10.43 20.53 -8.57
CA ARG A 55 9.98 21.70 -9.35
C ARG A 55 11.13 22.41 -10.04
N LEU A 56 12.29 22.53 -9.39
CA LEU A 56 13.49 23.08 -10.01
C LEU A 56 13.93 22.22 -11.21
N ARG A 57 13.97 20.89 -11.06
CA ARG A 57 14.31 19.97 -12.16
C ARG A 57 13.34 20.09 -13.33
N GLN A 58 12.03 20.14 -13.06
CA GLN A 58 11.01 20.34 -14.08
C GLN A 58 11.27 21.65 -14.87
N ARG A 59 11.56 22.75 -14.17
CA ARG A 59 11.89 24.02 -14.80
C ARG A 59 13.19 24.02 -15.58
N VAL A 60 14.21 23.29 -15.12
CA VAL A 60 15.45 23.12 -15.90
C VAL A 60 15.14 22.55 -17.29
N TYR A 61 14.24 21.56 -17.36
CA TYR A 61 13.80 20.98 -18.62
C TYR A 61 12.90 21.92 -19.44
N GLU A 62 11.85 22.48 -18.82
CA GLU A 62 10.84 23.30 -19.51
C GLU A 62 11.38 24.66 -19.96
N ASP A 63 12.12 25.35 -19.09
CA ASP A 63 12.64 26.70 -19.32
C ASP A 63 14.05 26.69 -19.94
N GLN A 64 14.63 25.51 -20.22
CA GLN A 64 16.00 25.34 -20.74
C GLN A 64 17.05 26.08 -19.87
N LEU A 65 16.94 25.91 -18.54
CA LEU A 65 17.89 26.54 -17.61
C LEU A 65 19.25 25.85 -17.65
N SER A 66 20.24 26.46 -16.99
CA SER A 66 21.60 25.95 -17.01
C SER A 66 21.73 24.55 -16.36
N ASP A 67 22.63 23.74 -16.92
CA ASP A 67 22.99 22.42 -16.38
C ASP A 67 23.51 22.47 -14.93
N ILE A 68 24.06 23.62 -14.53
CA ILE A 68 24.48 23.87 -13.13
C ILE A 68 23.28 23.71 -12.19
N LEU A 69 22.12 24.26 -12.56
CA LEU A 69 20.90 24.13 -11.78
C LEU A 69 20.33 22.70 -11.86
N GLY A 70 20.44 22.04 -13.02
CA GLY A 70 20.06 20.63 -13.17
C GLY A 70 20.83 19.73 -12.20
N ARG A 71 22.17 19.83 -12.20
CA ARG A 71 23.04 19.08 -11.29
C ARG A 71 22.74 19.38 -9.81
N ALA A 72 22.46 20.63 -9.47
CA ALA A 72 22.09 21.00 -8.10
C ALA A 72 20.75 20.38 -7.68
N ALA A 73 19.75 20.37 -8.57
CA ALA A 73 18.44 19.78 -8.31
C ALA A 73 18.53 18.26 -8.10
N GLU A 74 19.32 17.54 -8.90
CA GLU A 74 19.55 16.09 -8.74
C GLU A 74 20.26 15.74 -7.42
N ALA A 75 21.28 16.53 -7.06
CA ALA A 75 21.97 16.36 -5.80
C ALA A 75 21.03 16.61 -4.61
N ALA A 76 20.17 17.64 -4.70
CA ALA A 76 19.17 17.95 -3.70
C ALA A 76 18.13 16.83 -3.57
N GLU A 77 17.58 16.31 -4.68
CA GLU A 77 16.62 15.18 -4.65
C GLU A 77 17.21 13.96 -3.92
N THR A 78 18.47 13.62 -4.22
CA THR A 78 19.15 12.48 -3.58
C THR A 78 19.32 12.69 -2.08
N LEU A 79 19.81 13.87 -1.68
CA LEU A 79 20.04 14.21 -0.28
C LEU A 79 18.73 14.26 0.51
N LEU A 80 17.74 14.99 -0.01
CA LEU A 80 16.48 15.25 0.67
C LEU A 80 15.61 14.00 0.76
N THR A 81 15.64 13.11 -0.23
CA THR A 81 14.98 11.80 -0.13
C THR A 81 15.55 11.00 1.04
N ARG A 82 16.88 10.96 1.18
CA ARG A 82 17.52 10.27 2.31
C ARG A 82 17.16 10.92 3.65
N MET A 83 17.20 12.25 3.73
CA MET A 83 16.82 12.98 4.94
C MET A 83 15.36 12.71 5.32
N LEU A 84 14.44 12.77 4.36
CA LEU A 84 13.02 12.51 4.60
C LEU A 84 12.80 11.10 5.12
N THR A 85 13.46 10.10 4.53
CA THR A 85 13.40 8.71 4.99
C THR A 85 13.89 8.58 6.43
N MET A 86 14.99 9.25 6.81
CA MET A 86 15.52 9.21 8.18
C MET A 86 14.56 9.87 9.17
N GLU A 87 14.11 11.10 8.89
CA GLU A 87 13.20 11.84 9.79
C GLU A 87 11.86 11.10 9.99
N VAL A 88 11.32 10.50 8.93
CA VAL A 88 10.10 9.67 9.04
C VAL A 88 10.40 8.41 9.84
N SER A 89 11.49 7.70 9.57
CA SER A 89 11.83 6.46 10.28
C SER A 89 12.06 6.68 11.77
N GLU A 90 12.66 7.81 12.16
CA GLU A 90 12.89 8.17 13.56
C GLU A 90 11.60 8.57 14.29
N ALA A 91 10.64 9.17 13.58
CA ALA A 91 9.37 9.61 14.15
C ALA A 91 8.31 8.49 14.21
N LEU A 92 8.44 7.45 13.40
CA LEU A 92 7.50 6.33 13.38
C LEU A 92 7.65 5.46 14.64
N PRO A 93 6.54 5.06 15.28
CA PRO A 93 6.61 4.07 16.35
C PRO A 93 7.09 2.72 15.81
N ASP A 94 7.75 1.93 16.66
CA ASP A 94 8.16 0.56 16.33
C ASP A 94 6.96 -0.26 15.85
N GLY A 95 7.12 -0.97 14.72
CA GLY A 95 6.05 -1.78 14.15
C GLY A 95 4.98 -0.99 13.38
N ALA A 96 5.16 0.32 13.17
CA ALA A 96 4.15 1.15 12.46
C ALA A 96 3.89 0.69 11.02
N LEU A 97 4.88 0.09 10.36
CA LEU A 97 4.80 -0.37 8.99
C LEU A 97 4.35 -1.84 8.90
N GLU A 98 4.14 -2.48 10.04
CA GLU A 98 3.88 -3.90 10.19
C GLU A 98 2.43 -4.12 10.62
N ALA A 99 1.78 -5.13 10.05
CA ALA A 99 0.47 -5.59 10.47
C ALA A 99 0.51 -6.18 11.89
N GLU A 100 -0.65 -6.54 12.42
CA GLU A 100 -0.78 -7.07 13.78
C GLU A 100 -0.03 -8.40 13.99
N ASP A 101 0.29 -9.11 12.91
CA ASP A 101 1.07 -10.34 12.92
C ASP A 101 2.60 -10.10 13.05
N GLY A 102 3.06 -8.85 12.96
CA GLY A 102 4.46 -8.46 13.05
C GLY A 102 5.34 -8.91 11.87
N VAL A 103 4.74 -9.47 10.81
CA VAL A 103 5.47 -10.02 9.65
C VAL A 103 4.99 -9.39 8.35
N THR A 104 3.68 -9.16 8.21
CA THR A 104 3.09 -8.65 6.99
C THR A 104 3.23 -7.13 6.93
N PRO A 105 3.85 -6.55 5.89
CA PRO A 105 3.93 -5.10 5.76
C PRO A 105 2.56 -4.49 5.44
N ARG A 106 2.34 -3.28 5.95
CA ARG A 106 1.18 -2.45 5.60
C ARG A 106 1.46 -1.69 4.30
N VAL A 107 0.43 -1.56 3.48
CA VAL A 107 0.50 -0.82 2.21
C VAL A 107 -0.12 0.58 2.39
N PRO A 108 0.45 1.66 1.82
CA PRO A 108 -0.10 3.00 1.97
C PRO A 108 -1.59 3.08 1.60
N LEU A 109 -2.38 3.71 2.47
CA LEU A 109 -3.81 3.88 2.28
C LEU A 109 -4.13 4.66 0.99
N LEU A 110 -3.32 5.68 0.67
CA LEU A 110 -3.50 6.53 -0.51
C LEU A 110 -3.25 5.81 -1.85
N LEU A 111 -2.67 4.61 -1.85
CA LEU A 111 -2.49 3.82 -3.08
C LEU A 111 -3.82 3.31 -3.65
N GLY A 112 -4.88 3.28 -2.84
CA GLY A 112 -6.21 2.84 -3.27
C GLY A 112 -6.33 1.33 -3.45
N GLY A 113 -7.14 0.90 -4.43
CA GLY A 113 -7.42 -0.50 -4.72
C GLY A 113 -6.17 -1.27 -5.16
N ILE A 114 -5.99 -2.47 -4.63
CA ILE A 114 -4.90 -3.38 -4.97
C ILE A 114 -5.50 -4.77 -5.20
N CYS A 115 -5.19 -5.39 -6.33
CA CYS A 115 -5.62 -6.76 -6.58
C CYS A 115 -4.87 -7.71 -5.65
N ARG A 116 -5.61 -8.48 -4.84
CA ARG A 116 -5.07 -9.49 -3.93
C ARG A 116 -4.24 -10.58 -4.61
N ASP A 117 -4.50 -10.82 -5.90
CA ASP A 117 -3.87 -11.90 -6.65
C ASP A 117 -2.60 -11.45 -7.41
N CYS A 118 -2.59 -10.24 -7.98
CA CYS A 118 -1.49 -9.77 -8.83
C CYS A 118 -0.87 -8.43 -8.44
N GLY A 119 -1.40 -7.74 -7.43
CA GLY A 119 -0.87 -6.47 -6.95
C GLY A 119 -1.15 -5.26 -7.87
N CYS A 120 -1.84 -5.43 -9.00
CA CYS A 120 -2.14 -4.30 -9.89
C CYS A 120 -2.96 -3.23 -9.16
N THR A 121 -2.77 -1.98 -9.57
CA THR A 121 -3.45 -0.81 -8.98
C THR A 121 -4.21 -0.04 -10.05
N GLN A 122 -4.90 1.04 -9.65
CA GLN A 122 -5.56 1.93 -10.60
C GLN A 122 -4.57 2.60 -11.57
N GLU A 123 -3.33 2.84 -11.14
CA GLU A 123 -2.28 3.51 -11.89
C GLU A 123 -1.29 2.53 -12.56
N ASP A 124 -1.42 1.22 -12.25
CA ASP A 124 -0.56 0.16 -12.77
C ASP A 124 -1.40 -1.10 -13.04
N ALA A 125 -2.13 -1.06 -14.16
CA ALA A 125 -2.98 -2.16 -14.59
C ALA A 125 -2.16 -3.34 -15.13
N CYS A 126 -2.74 -4.55 -15.11
CA CYS A 126 -2.13 -5.73 -15.72
C CYS A 126 -1.75 -5.50 -17.20
N PRO A 127 -0.76 -6.22 -17.75
CA PRO A 127 -0.47 -6.21 -19.18
C PRO A 127 -1.73 -6.48 -20.02
N GLY A 128 -2.02 -5.60 -20.98
CA GLY A 128 -3.25 -5.65 -21.79
C GLY A 128 -4.46 -4.94 -21.17
N GLY A 129 -4.30 -4.36 -19.97
CA GLY A 129 -5.34 -3.65 -19.24
C GLY A 129 -6.25 -4.57 -18.44
N CYS A 130 -6.68 -4.09 -17.27
CA CYS A 130 -7.72 -4.71 -16.45
C CYS A 130 -8.56 -3.63 -15.77
N GLY A 131 -9.78 -3.99 -15.35
CA GLY A 131 -10.59 -3.19 -14.43
C GLY A 131 -10.74 -3.88 -13.08
N TRP A 132 -11.50 -3.28 -12.18
CA TRP A 132 -11.90 -3.93 -10.92
C TRP A 132 -13.12 -4.83 -11.15
N ALA A 133 -13.05 -6.08 -10.71
CA ALA A 133 -14.16 -7.04 -10.73
C ALA A 133 -14.77 -7.28 -9.34
N GLY A 134 -14.11 -6.79 -8.29
CA GLY A 134 -14.57 -6.80 -6.90
C GLY A 134 -13.78 -5.78 -6.07
N GLU A 135 -13.94 -5.83 -4.76
CA GLU A 135 -13.30 -4.89 -3.81
C GLU A 135 -11.77 -4.94 -3.85
N ASP A 136 -11.20 -6.14 -3.99
CA ASP A 136 -9.77 -6.40 -3.97
C ASP A 136 -9.34 -7.38 -5.08
N GLN A 137 -10.08 -7.45 -6.20
CA GLN A 137 -9.74 -8.32 -7.33
C GLN A 137 -9.96 -7.64 -8.68
N CYS A 138 -8.97 -7.75 -9.57
CA CYS A 138 -9.06 -7.24 -10.93
C CYS A 138 -9.77 -8.24 -11.87
N SER A 139 -10.28 -7.73 -13.00
CA SER A 139 -11.02 -8.50 -14.00
C SER A 139 -10.20 -9.61 -14.65
N THR A 140 -8.88 -9.44 -14.76
CA THR A 140 -7.99 -10.46 -15.33
C THR A 140 -7.87 -11.64 -14.38
N CYS A 141 -7.49 -11.40 -13.12
CA CYS A 141 -7.39 -12.46 -12.12
C CYS A 141 -8.76 -13.08 -11.79
N ALA A 142 -9.84 -12.29 -11.77
CA ALA A 142 -11.19 -12.83 -11.59
C ALA A 142 -11.57 -13.84 -12.69
N ARG A 143 -11.16 -13.59 -13.95
CA ARG A 143 -11.39 -14.52 -15.06
C ARG A 143 -10.49 -15.75 -14.99
N GLU A 144 -9.23 -15.58 -14.61
CA GLU A 144 -8.27 -16.69 -14.48
C GLU A 144 -8.61 -17.62 -13.32
N ASN A 145 -9.09 -17.05 -12.21
CA ASN A 145 -9.51 -17.76 -11.00
C ASN A 145 -10.99 -18.14 -11.03
N ALA A 146 -11.71 -17.87 -12.12
CA ALA A 146 -13.10 -18.26 -12.25
C ALA A 146 -13.19 -19.80 -12.15
N PRO A 147 -14.06 -20.35 -11.30
CA PRO A 147 -14.27 -21.79 -11.26
C PRO A 147 -14.63 -22.27 -12.67
N ALA A 148 -14.02 -23.36 -13.12
CA ALA A 148 -14.25 -23.91 -14.44
C ALA A 148 -15.74 -24.25 -14.61
N ALA A 149 -16.51 -23.32 -15.18
CA ALA A 149 -17.90 -23.55 -15.50
C ALA A 149 -17.93 -24.52 -16.69
N GLY A 150 -18.03 -25.81 -16.38
CA GLY A 150 -18.46 -26.86 -17.28
C GLY A 150 -17.76 -26.91 -18.64
N ARG A 151 -16.46 -27.23 -18.68
CA ARG A 151 -15.92 -27.92 -19.86
C ARG A 151 -16.60 -29.29 -19.92
N ILE A 152 -17.68 -29.37 -20.69
CA ILE A 152 -18.10 -30.62 -21.29
C ILE A 152 -17.01 -30.92 -22.32
N GLU A 153 -16.12 -31.85 -21.98
CA GLU A 153 -15.24 -32.48 -22.96
C GLU A 153 -16.15 -33.17 -23.99
N LEU A 154 -16.13 -32.66 -25.22
CA LEU A 154 -16.75 -33.30 -26.39
C LEU A 154 -15.74 -34.28 -27.00
#